data_AF-B8A945-F1
#
_entry.id   AF-B8A945-F1
#
_cell.length_a   1.000
_cell.length_b   1.000
_cell.length_c   1.000
_cell.angle_alpha   90.00
_cell.angle_beta   90.00
_cell.angle_gamma   90.00
#
_symmetry.space_group_name_H-M   'P 1'
#
loop_
_entity.id
_entity.type
_entity.pdbx_description
1 polymer ?
#
loop_
_entity_poly.entity_id
_entity_poly.type
_entity_poly.pdbx_seq_one_letter_code
_entity_poly.pdbx_strand_id
1 'polypeptide(L)'
;MAPEARQLKVHLRENEAVAQCVLEKWRSMEEKPGGLKENLAHTLYKSYRNVCAAKEPIRSLKDLYQIKGVGKWVIRQLKGSFPESSPDLSPPESNAAGEKGKKAGGSKRYVPQKNSAAYAILITLHRETINGKSHMKKQELIDATEASGLSQSAIGPDKSKAKPGAFASSQKDWYTGWSCMKTLTSKGLVAKSGNPAK
;
A
#
# COMPACT_ATOMS: atom_id res chain seq x y z
N MET A 1 27.40 -11.92 6.84
CA MET A 1 28.29 -12.63 5.89
C MET A 1 28.15 -11.88 4.57
N ALA A 2 29.01 -10.87 4.36
CA ALA A 2 29.01 -10.07 3.16
C ALA A 2 29.29 -11.01 1.98
N PRO A 3 28.41 -11.10 0.98
CA PRO A 3 28.78 -11.87 -0.18
C PRO A 3 29.80 -11.02 -0.93
N GLU A 4 31.04 -11.49 -1.02
CA GLU A 4 31.88 -11.32 -2.20
C GLU A 4 31.16 -11.96 -3.40
N ALA A 5 29.97 -11.43 -3.73
CA ALA A 5 29.06 -11.97 -4.72
C ALA A 5 29.70 -11.75 -6.09
N ARG A 6 30.33 -12.81 -6.60
CA ARG A 6 30.17 -13.33 -7.96
C ARG A 6 29.84 -12.21 -8.93
N GLN A 7 30.85 -11.42 -9.32
CA GLN A 7 30.68 -10.50 -10.43
C GLN A 7 30.18 -11.32 -11.60
N LEU A 8 28.94 -11.09 -12.02
CA LEU A 8 28.34 -11.85 -13.11
C LEU A 8 29.03 -11.34 -14.37
N LYS A 9 29.54 -12.27 -15.18
CA LYS A 9 30.17 -11.92 -16.46
C LYS A 9 29.16 -11.12 -17.28
N VAL A 10 29.47 -9.84 -17.49
CA VAL A 10 28.62 -8.95 -18.27
C VAL A 10 28.69 -9.41 -19.73
N HIS A 11 27.52 -9.62 -20.34
CA HIS A 11 27.45 -10.12 -21.71
C HIS A 11 27.92 -9.07 -22.73
N LEU A 12 27.64 -7.79 -22.46
CA LEU A 12 28.07 -6.65 -23.27
C LEU A 12 28.97 -5.72 -22.46
N ARG A 13 30.15 -5.37 -22.98
CA ARG A 13 31.07 -4.42 -22.33
C ARG A 13 30.41 -3.04 -22.09
N GLU A 14 29.53 -2.60 -22.97
CA GLU A 14 28.80 -1.33 -22.81
C GLU A 14 27.90 -1.30 -21.56
N ASN A 15 27.45 -2.46 -21.09
CA ASN A 15 26.58 -2.57 -19.90
C ASN A 15 27.37 -2.67 -18.59
N GLU A 16 28.71 -2.73 -18.66
CA GLU A 16 29.57 -2.93 -17.49
C GLU A 16 29.49 -1.73 -16.53
N ALA A 17 29.51 -0.52 -17.06
CA ALA A 17 29.37 0.70 -16.27
C ALA A 17 28.02 0.74 -15.52
N VAL A 18 26.94 0.30 -16.17
CA VAL A 18 25.60 0.23 -15.57
C VAL A 18 25.54 -0.85 -14.50
N ALA A 19 26.12 -2.03 -14.76
CA ALA A 19 26.19 -3.12 -13.79
C ALA A 19 26.98 -2.73 -12.53
N GLN A 20 28.11 -2.02 -12.70
CA GLN A 20 28.91 -1.48 -11.61
C GLN A 20 28.12 -0.44 -10.80
N CYS A 21 27.41 0.47 -11.47
CA CYS A 21 26.56 1.46 -10.82
C CYS A 21 25.48 0.81 -9.92
N VAL A 22 24.84 -0.27 -10.39
CA VAL A 22 23.86 -1.04 -9.60
C VAL A 22 24.50 -1.69 -8.37
N LEU A 23 25.70 -2.26 -8.51
CA LEU A 23 26.43 -2.87 -7.40
C LEU A 23 26.86 -1.85 -6.35
N GLU A 24 27.37 -0.70 -6.78
CA GLU A 24 27.79 0.36 -5.87
C GLU A 24 26.60 0.90 -5.06
N LYS A 25 25.45 1.08 -5.72
CA LYS A 25 24.20 1.45 -5.03
C LYS A 25 23.74 0.39 -4.05
N TRP A 26 23.89 -0.90 -4.38
CA TRP A 26 23.57 -1.97 -3.43
C TRP A 26 24.44 -1.86 -2.18
N ARG A 27 25.77 -1.80 -2.33
CA ARG A 27 26.70 -1.68 -1.19
C ARG A 27 26.41 -0.46 -0.33
N SER A 28 26.20 0.70 -0.96
CA SER A 28 25.83 1.94 -0.26
C SER A 28 24.52 1.83 0.54
N MET A 29 23.59 0.96 0.14
CA MET A 29 22.36 0.71 0.89
C MET A 29 22.53 -0.33 2.00
N GLU A 30 23.47 -1.26 1.85
CA GLU A 30 23.79 -2.28 2.84
C GLU A 30 24.57 -1.69 4.04
N GLU A 31 25.42 -0.69 3.78
CA GLU A 31 26.20 0.03 4.81
C GLU A 31 25.37 1.00 5.68
N LYS A 32 24.11 1.28 5.31
CA LYS A 32 23.26 2.21 6.07
C LYS A 32 22.75 1.59 7.38
N PRO A 33 22.63 2.38 8.46
CA PRO A 33 22.09 1.87 9.72
C PRO A 33 20.64 1.42 9.52
N GLY A 34 20.38 0.14 9.79
CA GLY A 34 19.11 -0.54 9.51
C GLY A 34 19.16 -1.58 8.39
N GLY A 35 20.27 -1.64 7.64
CA GLY A 35 20.54 -2.64 6.62
C GLY A 35 19.56 -2.63 5.44
N LEU A 36 19.84 -3.48 4.45
CA LEU A 36 18.94 -3.67 3.32
C LEU A 36 17.93 -4.76 3.65
N LYS A 37 16.63 -4.44 3.58
CA LYS A 37 15.56 -5.43 3.73
C LYS A 37 15.70 -6.51 2.65
N GLU A 38 15.47 -7.77 3.01
CA GLU A 38 15.68 -8.93 2.14
C GLU A 38 14.94 -8.84 0.79
N ASN A 39 13.69 -8.34 0.81
CA ASN A 39 12.90 -8.11 -0.41
C ASN A 39 13.51 -7.05 -1.35
N LEU A 40 14.16 -6.02 -0.80
CA LEU A 40 14.87 -5.01 -1.58
C LEU A 40 16.20 -5.54 -2.12
N ALA A 41 16.93 -6.31 -1.31
CA ALA A 41 18.16 -7.00 -1.73
C ALA A 41 17.88 -7.94 -2.91
N HIS A 42 16.81 -8.73 -2.82
CA HIS A 42 16.40 -9.62 -3.90
C HIS A 42 16.02 -8.86 -5.19
N THR A 43 15.40 -7.68 -5.05
CA THR A 43 15.05 -6.81 -6.19
C THR A 43 16.30 -6.25 -6.88
N LEU A 44 17.29 -5.78 -6.11
CA LEU A 44 18.57 -5.32 -6.65
C LEU A 44 19.36 -6.45 -7.30
N TYR A 45 19.41 -7.63 -6.68
CA TYR A 45 20.03 -8.81 -7.25
C TYR A 45 19.44 -9.20 -8.59
N LYS A 46 18.11 -9.26 -8.67
CA LYS A 46 17.40 -9.58 -9.91
C LYS A 46 17.66 -8.53 -10.99
N SER A 47 17.70 -7.26 -10.61
CA SER A 47 18.02 -6.16 -11.53
C SER A 47 19.45 -6.27 -12.05
N TYR A 48 20.43 -6.44 -11.16
CA TYR A 48 21.83 -6.63 -11.50
C TYR A 48 22.05 -7.83 -12.44
N ARG A 49 21.47 -8.99 -12.09
CA ARG A 49 21.56 -10.20 -12.93
C ARG A 49 21.01 -9.97 -14.34
N ASN A 50 19.89 -9.27 -14.46
CA ASN A 50 19.26 -9.04 -15.75
C ASN A 50 19.97 -7.95 -16.56
N VAL A 51 20.60 -6.96 -15.91
CA VAL A 51 21.51 -6.00 -16.56
C VAL A 51 22.75 -6.72 -17.11
N CYS A 52 23.37 -7.62 -16.33
CA CYS A 52 24.51 -8.41 -16.79
C CYS A 52 24.16 -9.34 -17.95
N ALA A 53 22.93 -9.86 -17.98
CA ALA A 53 22.42 -10.75 -19.02
C ALA A 53 21.80 -10.02 -20.23
N ALA A 54 21.69 -8.69 -20.18
CA ALA A 54 21.10 -7.91 -21.26
C ALA A 54 21.96 -7.99 -22.52
N LYS A 55 21.30 -8.27 -23.65
CA LYS A 55 21.90 -8.34 -24.99
C LYS A 55 21.87 -7.02 -25.75
N GLU A 56 21.21 -6.01 -25.18
CA GLU A 56 21.09 -4.67 -25.74
C GLU A 56 21.88 -3.67 -24.88
N PRO A 57 22.47 -2.64 -25.50
CA PRO A 57 23.23 -1.62 -24.77
C PRO A 57 22.29 -0.70 -23.97
N ILE A 58 22.62 -0.50 -22.70
CA ILE A 58 21.84 0.34 -21.78
C ILE A 58 22.52 1.71 -21.69
N ARG A 59 21.99 2.69 -22.43
CA ARG A 59 22.57 4.05 -22.47
C ARG A 59 21.71 5.06 -21.71
N SER A 60 20.41 4.76 -21.55
CA SER A 60 19.44 5.60 -20.86
C SER A 60 18.75 4.88 -19.70
N LEU A 61 18.21 5.66 -18.76
CA LEU A 61 17.25 5.17 -17.77
C LEU A 61 16.00 4.54 -18.41
N LYS A 62 15.63 4.95 -19.64
CA LYS A 62 14.54 4.33 -20.41
C LYS A 62 14.88 2.89 -20.78
N ASP A 63 16.09 2.67 -21.29
CA ASP A 63 16.56 1.34 -21.70
C ASP A 63 16.66 0.43 -20.47
N LEU A 64 17.12 0.97 -19.35
CA LEU A 64 17.16 0.24 -18.08
C LEU A 64 15.75 -0.17 -17.62
N TYR A 65 14.72 0.66 -17.84
CA TYR A 65 13.34 0.32 -17.51
C TYR A 65 12.76 -0.81 -18.35
N GLN A 66 13.21 -0.95 -19.60
CA GLN A 66 12.73 -2.01 -20.49
C GLN A 66 13.23 -3.39 -20.06
N ILE A 67 14.30 -3.45 -19.25
CA ILE A 67 14.84 -4.70 -18.73
C ILE A 67 13.88 -5.32 -17.72
N LYS A 68 13.47 -6.56 -18.01
CA LYS A 68 12.65 -7.36 -17.11
C LYS A 68 13.29 -7.43 -15.72
N GLY A 69 12.55 -7.08 -14.68
CA GLY A 69 13.03 -7.10 -13.29
C GLY A 69 13.60 -5.77 -12.79
N VAL A 70 13.82 -4.79 -13.66
CA VAL A 70 14.05 -3.40 -13.25
C VAL A 70 12.71 -2.72 -13.06
N GLY A 71 12.42 -2.32 -11.82
CA GLY A 71 11.22 -1.56 -11.48
C GLY A 71 11.47 -0.06 -11.34
N LYS A 72 10.39 0.73 -11.27
CA LYS A 72 10.42 2.19 -10.98
C LYS A 72 11.24 2.53 -9.75
N TRP A 73 11.24 1.66 -8.74
CA TRP A 73 12.02 1.86 -7.52
C TRP A 73 13.53 1.80 -7.77
N VAL A 74 14.01 0.87 -8.61
CA VAL A 74 15.43 0.68 -8.94
C VAL A 74 15.96 1.87 -9.74
N ILE A 75 15.18 2.33 -10.72
CA ILE A 75 15.48 3.54 -11.51
C ILE A 75 15.60 4.75 -10.60
N ARG A 76 14.70 4.89 -9.62
CA ARG A 76 14.79 5.99 -8.65
C ARG A 76 16.08 5.94 -7.82
N GLN A 77 16.61 4.75 -7.51
CA GLN A 77 17.90 4.64 -6.81
C GLN A 77 19.08 5.02 -7.71
N LEU A 78 18.99 4.73 -9.00
CA LEU A 78 20.07 4.92 -9.97
C LEU A 78 20.04 6.29 -10.66
N LYS A 79 18.94 7.03 -10.59
CA LYS A 79 18.76 8.33 -11.23
C LYS A 79 19.87 9.34 -10.90
N GLY A 80 20.48 9.25 -9.71
CA GLY A 80 21.58 10.14 -9.29
C GLY A 80 22.98 9.68 -9.69
N SER A 81 23.12 8.56 -10.41
CA SER A 81 24.42 7.95 -10.74
C SER A 81 24.62 7.66 -12.23
N PHE A 82 23.64 7.97 -13.08
CA PHE A 82 23.82 8.02 -14.52
C PHE A 82 24.24 9.44 -14.92
N PRO A 83 25.23 9.63 -15.82
CA PRO A 83 25.56 10.95 -16.34
C PRO A 83 24.33 11.51 -17.06
N GLU A 84 23.91 12.72 -16.67
CA GLU A 84 22.76 13.40 -17.26
C GLU A 84 22.96 13.60 -18.77
N SER A 85 22.21 12.85 -19.57
CA SER A 85 21.61 13.45 -20.77
C SER A 85 20.36 14.19 -20.28
N SER A 86 20.39 15.51 -20.39
CA SER A 86 19.48 16.52 -19.82
C SER A 86 17.98 16.17 -19.79
N PRO A 87 17.21 16.81 -18.88
CA PRO A 87 15.89 16.38 -18.48
C PRO A 87 14.83 16.86 -19.46
N ASP A 88 14.20 15.94 -20.17
CA ASP A 88 12.81 16.14 -20.55
C ASP A 88 12.06 14.81 -20.59
N LEU A 89 11.48 14.48 -19.45
CA LEU A 89 10.36 13.55 -19.37
C LEU A 89 9.14 14.35 -18.92
N SER A 90 8.81 15.39 -19.69
CA SER A 90 7.41 15.67 -19.96
C SER A 90 6.77 14.35 -20.45
N PRO A 91 5.70 13.84 -19.81
CA PRO A 91 5.03 12.64 -20.28
C PRO A 91 4.53 12.89 -21.70
N PRO A 92 4.67 11.95 -22.66
CA PRO A 92 3.90 12.05 -23.88
C PRO A 92 2.42 12.03 -23.49
N GLU A 93 1.72 13.12 -23.79
CA GLU A 93 0.27 13.15 -23.82
C GLU A 93 -0.19 12.08 -24.80
N SER A 94 -0.53 10.90 -24.29
CA SER A 94 -1.41 9.97 -24.98
C SER A 94 -2.74 9.98 -24.26
N ASN A 95 -3.69 10.64 -24.92
CA ASN A 95 -5.11 10.54 -24.66
C ASN A 95 -5.52 9.06 -24.74
N ALA A 96 -5.61 8.38 -23.59
CA ALA A 96 -6.39 7.18 -23.44
C ALA A 96 -6.89 7.09 -22.01
N ALA A 97 -8.21 7.11 -21.90
CA ALA A 97 -8.96 7.16 -20.66
C ALA A 97 -8.59 6.01 -19.70
N GLY A 98 -8.38 6.40 -18.44
CA GLY A 98 -8.61 5.53 -17.30
C GLY A 98 -7.39 4.77 -16.78
N GLU A 99 -6.59 5.40 -15.94
CA GLU A 99 -6.17 4.75 -14.69
C GLU A 99 -5.65 5.73 -13.65
N LYS A 100 -6.06 5.51 -12.41
CA LYS A 100 -5.92 6.42 -11.26
C LYS A 100 -4.46 6.70 -10.93
N GLY A 101 -3.98 7.87 -11.34
CA GLY A 101 -2.72 8.44 -10.85
C GLY A 101 -2.76 8.64 -9.32
N LYS A 102 -2.02 7.82 -8.58
CA LYS A 102 -1.69 8.13 -7.18
C LYS A 102 -0.63 9.23 -7.18
N LYS A 103 -1.10 10.48 -7.18
CA LYS A 103 -0.29 11.64 -6.81
C LYS A 103 0.34 11.36 -5.44
N ALA A 104 1.60 11.75 -5.26
CA ALA A 104 2.26 11.81 -3.97
C ALA A 104 1.55 12.87 -3.11
N GLY A 105 0.38 12.53 -2.59
CA GLY A 105 -0.34 13.34 -1.63
C GLY A 105 0.19 12.99 -0.25
N GLY A 106 0.60 14.00 0.53
CA GLY A 106 0.62 13.86 1.98
C GLY A 106 -0.66 13.17 2.46
N SER A 107 -0.58 12.37 3.52
CA SER A 107 -1.65 11.44 3.91
C SER A 107 -3.02 12.12 3.88
N LYS A 108 -3.78 11.88 2.81
CA LYS A 108 -5.10 12.48 2.63
C LYS A 108 -5.93 12.11 3.86
N ARG A 109 -6.58 13.10 4.49
CA ARG A 109 -7.46 12.86 5.65
C ARG A 109 -8.45 11.76 5.27
N TYR A 110 -8.57 10.76 6.13
CA TYR A 110 -9.44 9.62 5.86
C TYR A 110 -10.89 10.09 5.84
N VAL A 111 -11.57 9.86 4.72
CA VAL A 111 -13.00 10.15 4.55
C VAL A 111 -13.66 8.86 4.08
N PRO A 112 -14.54 8.25 4.89
CA PRO A 112 -15.23 7.03 4.49
C PRO A 112 -16.20 7.29 3.35
N GLN A 113 -16.46 6.25 2.55
CA GLN A 113 -17.41 6.33 1.44
C GLN A 113 -18.84 6.53 1.97
N LYS A 114 -19.65 7.33 1.27
CA LYS A 114 -21.08 7.46 1.56
C LYS A 114 -21.74 6.07 1.58
N ASN A 115 -22.65 5.87 2.52
CA ASN A 115 -23.39 4.63 2.74
C ASN A 115 -22.54 3.41 3.17
N SER A 116 -21.27 3.60 3.51
CA SER A 116 -20.44 2.57 4.13
C SER A 116 -20.73 2.45 5.63
N ALA A 117 -20.42 1.29 6.21
CA ALA A 117 -20.53 1.06 7.65
C ALA A 117 -19.77 2.12 8.48
N ALA A 118 -18.54 2.46 8.07
CA ALA A 118 -17.72 3.46 8.73
C ALA A 118 -18.36 4.86 8.71
N TYR A 119 -18.96 5.23 7.58
CA TYR A 119 -19.67 6.49 7.43
C TYR A 119 -20.91 6.53 8.34
N ALA A 120 -21.71 5.47 8.31
CA ALA A 120 -22.91 5.38 9.13
C ALA A 120 -22.59 5.51 10.64
N ILE A 121 -21.57 4.80 11.12
CA ILE A 121 -21.12 4.86 12.53
C ILE A 121 -20.73 6.29 12.92
N LEU A 122 -19.95 7.00 12.09
CA LEU A 122 -19.52 8.36 12.40
C LEU A 122 -20.70 9.35 12.43
N ILE A 123 -21.65 9.22 11.50
CA ILE A 123 -22.83 10.08 11.47
C ILE A 123 -23.74 9.81 12.67
N THR A 124 -23.94 8.54 13.04
CA THR A 124 -24.71 8.18 14.24
C THR A 124 -24.09 8.78 15.49
N LEU A 125 -22.77 8.61 15.69
CA LEU A 125 -22.06 9.21 16.82
C LEU A 125 -22.22 10.73 16.84
N HIS A 126 -22.04 11.39 15.70
CA HIS A 126 -22.19 12.84 15.60
C HIS A 126 -23.61 13.31 15.98
N ARG A 127 -24.65 12.62 15.51
CA ARG A 127 -26.05 12.93 15.88
C ARG A 127 -26.28 12.74 17.37
N GLU A 128 -25.81 11.65 17.95
CA GLU A 128 -25.96 11.36 19.37
C GLU A 128 -25.18 12.35 20.25
N THR A 129 -24.01 12.82 19.79
CA THR A 129 -23.29 13.89 20.48
C THR A 129 -24.04 15.22 20.48
N ILE A 130 -24.77 15.53 19.41
CA ILE A 130 -25.67 16.70 19.36
C ILE A 130 -26.86 16.50 20.30
N ASN A 131 -27.36 15.26 20.42
CA ASN A 131 -28.44 14.89 21.36
C ASN A 131 -27.97 14.84 22.84
N GLY A 132 -26.71 15.18 23.14
CA GLY A 132 -26.17 15.24 24.50
C GLY A 132 -25.57 13.93 25.03
N LYS A 133 -25.46 12.90 24.19
CA LYS A 133 -24.89 11.61 24.57
C LYS A 133 -23.39 11.57 24.29
N SER A 134 -22.58 11.55 25.34
CA SER A 134 -21.12 11.66 25.22
C SER A 134 -20.42 10.36 24.82
N HIS A 135 -21.02 9.21 25.07
CA HIS A 135 -20.45 7.89 24.80
C HIS A 135 -21.55 6.87 24.52
N MET A 136 -21.22 5.84 23.75
CA MET A 136 -22.14 4.74 23.44
C MET A 136 -21.44 3.41 23.61
N LYS A 137 -22.12 2.43 24.19
CA LYS A 137 -21.58 1.07 24.23
C LYS A 137 -21.58 0.48 22.82
N LYS A 138 -20.70 -0.48 22.56
CA LYS A 138 -20.64 -1.19 21.27
C LYS A 138 -22.01 -1.62 20.74
N GLN A 139 -22.81 -2.33 21.54
CA GLN A 139 -24.11 -2.86 21.08
C GLN A 139 -25.10 -1.73 20.80
N GLU A 140 -25.17 -0.76 21.68
CA GLU A 140 -26.01 0.43 21.53
C GLU A 140 -25.67 1.23 20.27
N LEU A 141 -24.38 1.34 19.94
CA LEU A 141 -23.92 1.99 18.71
C LEU A 141 -24.29 1.19 17.45
N ILE A 142 -24.21 -0.15 17.52
CA ILE A 142 -24.66 -1.02 16.42
C ILE A 142 -26.16 -0.82 16.20
N ASP A 143 -26.97 -0.96 17.24
CA ASP A 143 -28.43 -0.89 17.16
C ASP A 143 -28.89 0.49 16.65
N ALA A 144 -28.28 1.58 17.14
CA ALA A 144 -28.59 2.94 16.68
C ALA A 144 -28.15 3.19 15.22
N THR A 145 -27.00 2.64 14.82
CA THR A 145 -26.52 2.78 13.44
C THR A 145 -27.36 1.98 12.46
N GLU A 146 -27.85 0.80 12.87
CA GLU A 146 -28.77 -0.02 12.08
C GLU A 146 -30.14 0.64 11.98
N ALA A 147 -30.68 1.19 13.08
CA ALA A 147 -31.93 1.96 13.08
C ALA A 147 -31.86 3.20 12.17
N SER A 148 -30.68 3.80 12.02
CA SER A 148 -30.45 4.96 11.16
C SER A 148 -30.57 4.64 9.66
N GLY A 149 -30.40 3.37 9.26
CA GLY A 149 -30.54 2.92 7.87
C GLY A 149 -29.51 3.51 6.89
N LEU A 150 -28.45 4.14 7.39
CA LEU A 150 -27.44 4.83 6.56
C LEU A 150 -26.43 3.89 5.90
N SER A 151 -26.29 2.65 6.36
CA SER A 151 -25.35 1.67 5.82
C SER A 151 -26.05 0.68 4.90
N GLN A 152 -25.45 0.39 3.74
CA GLN A 152 -25.93 -0.70 2.86
C GLN A 152 -25.58 -2.10 3.39
N SER A 153 -24.67 -2.19 4.37
CA SER A 153 -24.23 -3.45 4.97
C SER A 153 -24.59 -3.52 6.44
N ALA A 154 -24.92 -4.72 6.93
CA ALA A 154 -25.12 -4.96 8.36
C ALA A 154 -23.87 -4.57 9.16
N ILE A 155 -24.08 -3.85 10.26
CA ILE A 155 -22.98 -3.39 11.12
C ILE A 155 -22.63 -4.51 12.09
N GLY A 156 -23.65 -5.05 12.76
CA GLY A 156 -23.55 -6.21 13.63
C GLY A 156 -23.53 -7.54 12.88
N PRO A 157 -23.30 -8.65 13.59
CA PRO A 157 -23.52 -9.99 13.06
C PRO A 157 -24.99 -10.13 12.64
N ASP A 158 -25.21 -10.58 11.41
CA ASP A 158 -26.53 -10.65 10.79
C ASP A 158 -27.37 -11.77 11.45
N LYS A 159 -28.23 -11.40 12.40
CA LYS A 159 -29.16 -12.34 13.05
C LYS A 159 -30.23 -12.87 12.09
N SER A 160 -30.47 -12.22 10.95
CA SER A 160 -31.51 -12.61 9.98
C SER A 160 -31.03 -13.63 8.95
N LYS A 161 -29.72 -13.73 8.72
CA LYS A 161 -29.11 -14.76 7.85
C LYS A 161 -28.60 -15.98 8.61
N ALA A 162 -28.60 -15.93 9.94
CA ALA A 162 -28.41 -17.10 10.77
C ALA A 162 -29.66 -17.99 10.69
N LYS A 163 -29.71 -18.89 9.69
CA LYS A 163 -30.70 -19.98 9.69
C LYS A 163 -30.53 -20.78 11.00
N PRO A 164 -31.55 -20.86 11.87
CA PRO A 164 -31.46 -21.67 13.07
C PRO A 164 -31.54 -23.14 12.65
N GLY A 165 -30.41 -23.84 12.66
CA GLY A 165 -30.38 -25.30 12.42
C GLY A 165 -29.18 -25.86 11.67
N ALA A 166 -28.29 -25.03 11.10
CA ALA A 166 -27.07 -25.54 10.47
C ALA A 166 -25.86 -25.32 11.38
N PHE A 167 -25.37 -26.41 11.99
CA PHE A 167 -24.01 -26.50 12.55
C PHE A 167 -22.99 -26.46 11.40
N ALA A 168 -22.96 -25.35 10.68
CA ALA A 168 -22.03 -25.09 9.60
C ALA A 168 -21.64 -23.62 9.76
N SER A 169 -20.47 -23.41 10.37
CA SER A 169 -19.80 -22.12 10.44
C SER A 169 -19.58 -21.62 9.00
N SER A 170 -20.55 -20.87 8.49
CA SER A 170 -20.41 -20.23 7.20
C SER A 170 -19.20 -19.32 7.31
N GLN A 171 -18.22 -19.51 6.43
CA GLN A 171 -17.05 -18.64 6.27
C GLN A 171 -17.43 -17.20 5.86
N LYS A 172 -18.64 -16.73 6.15
CA LYS A 172 -19.18 -15.41 5.80
C LYS A 172 -19.29 -14.47 7.00
N ASP A 173 -19.18 -14.99 8.23
CA ASP A 173 -19.33 -14.19 9.46
C ASP A 173 -18.05 -13.49 9.96
N TRP A 174 -16.90 -13.70 9.30
CA TRP A 174 -15.64 -13.06 9.73
C TRP A 174 -15.58 -11.55 9.42
N TYR A 175 -16.41 -11.06 8.48
CA TYR A 175 -16.41 -9.66 8.07
C TYR A 175 -17.78 -9.01 8.25
N THR A 176 -17.99 -8.46 9.44
CA THR A 176 -19.13 -7.58 9.73
C THR A 176 -18.75 -6.12 9.49
N GLY A 177 -19.75 -5.26 9.27
CA GLY A 177 -19.53 -3.81 9.12
C GLY A 177 -18.75 -3.21 10.29
N TRP A 178 -18.81 -3.82 11.48
CA TRP A 178 -18.04 -3.44 12.66
C TRP A 178 -16.51 -3.52 12.50
N SER A 179 -15.99 -4.31 11.55
CA SER A 179 -14.54 -4.43 11.31
C SER A 179 -13.87 -3.07 11.00
N CYS A 180 -14.62 -2.13 10.44
CA CYS A 180 -14.13 -0.78 10.15
C CYS A 180 -13.79 0.05 11.41
N MET A 181 -14.28 -0.32 12.60
CA MET A 181 -14.02 0.38 13.86
C MET A 181 -12.52 0.43 14.17
N LYS A 182 -11.76 -0.63 13.86
CA LYS A 182 -10.30 -0.65 14.02
C LYS A 182 -9.62 0.45 13.18
N THR A 183 -10.10 0.67 11.96
CA THR A 183 -9.61 1.75 11.09
C THR A 183 -9.99 3.12 11.66
N LEU A 184 -11.22 3.30 12.13
CA LEU A 184 -11.67 4.56 12.73
C LEU A 184 -10.83 4.94 13.96
N THR A 185 -10.53 3.98 14.84
CA THR A 185 -9.64 4.21 16.00
C THR A 185 -8.20 4.48 15.58
N SER A 186 -7.65 3.71 14.64
CA SER A 186 -6.28 3.94 14.13
C SER A 186 -6.12 5.30 13.43
N LYS A 187 -7.20 5.86 12.89
CA LYS A 187 -7.23 7.19 12.27
C LYS A 187 -7.59 8.31 13.26
N GLY A 188 -7.82 7.99 14.53
CA GLY A 188 -8.17 8.98 15.56
C GLY A 188 -9.55 9.61 15.38
N LEU A 189 -10.46 8.97 14.63
CA LEU A 189 -11.82 9.48 14.43
C LEU A 189 -12.79 9.03 15.53
N VAL A 190 -12.48 7.92 16.20
CA VAL A 190 -13.28 7.37 17.31
C VAL A 190 -12.31 6.92 18.40
N ALA A 191 -12.57 7.32 19.65
CA ALA A 191 -11.82 6.84 20.80
C ALA A 191 -12.53 5.63 21.41
N LYS A 192 -11.75 4.65 21.88
CA LYS A 192 -12.24 3.52 22.66
C LYS A 192 -11.80 3.70 24.11
N SER A 193 -12.75 3.63 25.05
CA SER A 193 -12.48 3.77 26.47
C SER A 193 -13.14 2.64 27.29
N GLY A 194 -12.49 2.21 28.37
CA GLY A 194 -13.02 1.22 29.33
C GLY A 194 -13.17 -0.22 28.82
N ASN A 195 -13.66 -1.08 29.74
CA ASN A 195 -14.06 -2.46 29.47
C ASN A 195 -15.31 -2.79 30.32
N PRO A 196 -16.52 -2.90 29.74
CA PRO A 196 -16.81 -2.95 28.31
C PRO A 196 -16.59 -1.61 27.59
N ALA A 197 -16.23 -1.72 26.31
CA ALA A 197 -15.83 -0.58 25.48
C ALA A 197 -16.96 0.45 25.31
N LYS A 198 -16.61 1.71 25.56
CA LYS A 198 -17.37 2.93 25.32
C LYS A 198 -16.67 3.80 24.29
#